data_AF-A0A6M1Z6V8-F1
#
_entry.id   AF-A0A6M1Z6V8-F1
#
_cell.length_a   1.000
_cell.length_b   1.000
_cell.length_c   1.000
_cell.angle_alpha   90.00
_cell.angle_beta   90.00
_cell.angle_gamma   90.00
#
_symmetry.space_group_name_H-M   'P 1'
#
loop_
_entity.id
_entity.type
_entity.pdbx_description
1 polymer ?
#
loop_
_entity_poly.entity_id
_entity_poly.type
_entity_poly.pdbx_seq_one_letter_code
_entity_poly.pdbx_strand_id
1 'polypeptide(L)'
;MLKLKQEFPEIFDFFELDDQARVEKFHEILSQIARFSEKIQDRILHGSEEDNKELQDFLKDMQEKVENEKAKVFEKVGISEDQFKEFLNDKNNFSEEDWAAMQEMKTYLKETTMPVAPKKIKRKKSKTKWIQS
;
A
#
# COMPACT_ATOMS: atom_id res chain seq x y z
N MET A 1 14.60 -17.81 4.20
CA MET A 1 14.12 -16.46 4.56
C MET A 1 15.08 -15.28 4.22
N LEU A 2 16.22 -15.53 3.56
CA LEU A 2 17.27 -14.52 3.30
C LEU A 2 16.93 -13.44 2.26
N LYS A 3 16.13 -13.74 1.22
CA LYS A 3 15.96 -12.82 0.08
C LYS A 3 15.17 -11.55 0.37
N LEU A 4 14.02 -11.61 1.07
CA LEU A 4 13.22 -10.41 1.37
C LEU A 4 13.97 -9.41 2.27
N LYS A 5 14.69 -9.91 3.27
CA LYS A 5 15.52 -9.07 4.16
C LYS A 5 16.71 -8.43 3.42
N GLN A 6 17.14 -9.01 2.30
CA GLN A 6 18.20 -8.48 1.43
C GLN A 6 17.69 -7.49 0.39
N GLU A 7 16.50 -7.75 -0.18
CA GLU A 7 15.89 -6.89 -1.21
C GLU A 7 15.36 -5.57 -0.65
N PHE A 8 14.92 -5.54 0.61
CA PHE A 8 14.39 -4.30 1.20
C PHE A 8 15.44 -3.18 1.32
N PRO A 9 16.66 -3.41 1.83
CA PRO A 9 17.73 -2.42 1.78
C PRO A 9 17.97 -1.86 0.38
N GLU A 10 18.02 -2.69 -0.66
CA GLU A 10 18.24 -2.23 -2.04
C GLU A 10 17.15 -1.27 -2.52
N ILE A 11 15.89 -1.52 -2.14
CA ILE A 11 14.77 -0.61 -2.41
C ILE A 11 14.92 0.69 -1.61
N PHE A 12 15.41 0.60 -0.37
CA PHE A 12 15.51 1.71 0.57
C PHE A 12 16.70 2.63 0.29
N ASP A 13 17.80 2.10 -0.26
CA ASP A 13 18.99 2.86 -0.69
C ASP A 13 18.64 3.91 -1.75
N PHE A 14 17.46 3.80 -2.40
CA PHE A 14 16.89 4.84 -3.25
C PHE A 14 16.86 6.22 -2.59
N PHE A 15 16.57 6.29 -1.28
CA PHE A 15 16.50 7.56 -0.56
C PHE A 15 17.86 8.20 -0.31
N GLU A 16 18.95 7.44 -0.43
CA GLU A 16 20.33 7.92 -0.28
C GLU A 16 20.90 8.48 -1.58
N LEU A 17 20.24 8.23 -2.71
CA LEU A 17 20.65 8.73 -4.01
C LEU A 17 20.49 10.25 -4.12
N ASP A 18 21.30 10.89 -4.96
CA ASP A 18 21.08 12.27 -5.36
C ASP A 18 19.80 12.43 -6.21
N ASP A 19 19.35 13.67 -6.38
CA ASP A 19 18.06 13.96 -7.03
C ASP A 19 18.02 13.48 -8.49
N GLN A 20 19.13 13.55 -9.22
CA GLN A 20 19.19 13.11 -10.61
C GLN A 20 19.12 11.58 -10.69
N ALA A 21 19.92 10.89 -9.88
CA ALA A 21 19.90 9.43 -9.80
C ALA A 21 18.54 8.89 -9.32
N ARG A 22 17.82 9.63 -8.45
CA ARG A 22 16.45 9.27 -8.04
C ARG A 22 15.47 9.33 -9.20
N VAL A 23 15.51 10.36 -10.04
CA VAL A 23 14.61 10.46 -11.20
C VAL A 23 14.85 9.32 -12.19
N GLU A 24 16.13 9.01 -12.48
CA GLU A 24 16.50 7.95 -13.42
C GLU A 24 16.07 6.56 -12.93
N LYS A 25 16.18 6.29 -11.63
CA LYS A 25 15.85 4.99 -11.04
C LYS A 25 14.40 4.87 -10.56
N PHE A 26 13.61 5.93 -10.61
CA PHE A 26 12.26 5.95 -10.02
C PHE A 26 11.37 4.81 -10.55
N HIS A 27 11.32 4.63 -11.86
CA HIS A 27 10.49 3.58 -12.48
C HIS A 27 10.99 2.16 -12.12
N GLU A 28 12.30 1.97 -12.04
CA GLU A 28 12.90 0.69 -11.63
C GLU A 28 12.51 0.36 -10.20
N ILE A 29 12.63 1.32 -9.28
CA ILE A 29 12.28 1.15 -7.87
C ILE A 29 10.79 0.86 -7.69
N LEU A 30 9.90 1.54 -8.42
CA LEU A 30 8.47 1.23 -8.38
C LEU A 30 8.19 -0.23 -8.81
N SER A 31 8.90 -0.70 -9.84
CA SER A 31 8.79 -2.09 -10.30
C SER A 31 9.31 -3.08 -9.26
N GLN A 32 10.40 -2.74 -8.56
CA GLN A 32 10.95 -3.55 -7.48
C GLN A 32 9.99 -3.60 -6.28
N ILE A 33 9.38 -2.48 -5.89
CA ILE A 33 8.36 -2.39 -4.84
C ILE A 33 7.16 -3.28 -5.17
N ALA A 34 6.64 -3.22 -6.40
CA ALA A 34 5.52 -4.05 -6.82
C ALA A 34 5.84 -5.55 -6.67
N ARG A 35 6.99 -6.00 -7.20
CA ARG A 35 7.43 -7.40 -7.07
C ARG A 35 7.68 -7.81 -5.63
N PHE A 36 8.22 -6.91 -4.82
CA PHE A 36 8.45 -7.14 -3.41
C PHE A 36 7.13 -7.31 -2.64
N SER A 37 6.11 -6.51 -2.99
CA SER A 37 4.77 -6.62 -2.41
C SER A 37 4.09 -7.96 -2.74
N GLU A 38 4.23 -8.45 -3.97
CA GLU A 38 3.72 -9.77 -4.38
C GLU A 38 4.36 -10.91 -3.57
N LYS A 39 5.67 -10.84 -3.33
CA LYS A 39 6.39 -11.83 -2.51
C LYS A 39 5.95 -11.82 -1.04
N ILE A 40 5.64 -10.64 -0.50
CA ILE A 40 5.05 -10.53 0.85
C ILE A 40 3.67 -11.17 0.88
N GLN A 41 2.82 -10.85 -0.10
CA GLN A 41 1.47 -11.38 -0.18
C GLN A 41 1.47 -12.91 -0.32
N ASP A 42 2.32 -13.46 -1.18
CA ASP A 42 2.50 -14.92 -1.35
C ASP A 42 2.86 -15.60 -0.03
N ARG A 43 3.79 -15.03 0.73
CA ARG A 43 4.15 -15.56 2.06
C ARG A 43 3.04 -15.47 3.09
N ILE A 44 2.28 -14.38 3.11
CA ILE A 44 1.13 -14.26 4.02
C ILE A 44 0.10 -15.36 3.73
N LEU A 45 -0.12 -15.70 2.45
CA LEU A 45 -1.12 -16.68 2.03
C LEU A 45 -0.65 -18.13 2.17
N HIS A 46 0.64 -18.40 1.99
CA HIS A 46 1.18 -19.76 1.85
C HIS A 46 2.27 -20.12 2.86
N GLY A 47 2.73 -19.17 3.68
CA GLY A 47 3.77 -19.37 4.68
C GLY A 47 3.30 -20.17 5.90
N SER A 48 4.26 -20.80 6.59
CA SER A 48 4.02 -21.43 7.88
C SER A 48 3.75 -20.38 8.97
N GLU A 49 3.26 -20.82 10.14
CA GLU A 49 3.04 -19.91 11.28
C GLU A 49 4.35 -19.27 11.79
N GLU A 50 5.45 -20.02 11.77
CA GLU A 50 6.80 -19.50 12.09
C GLU A 50 7.27 -18.50 11.02
N ASP A 51 7.08 -18.80 9.73
CA ASP A 51 7.43 -17.87 8.65
C ASP A 51 6.63 -16.57 8.73
N ASN A 52 5.35 -16.66 9.11
CA ASN A 52 4.47 -15.51 9.27
C ASN A 52 4.85 -14.65 10.46
N LYS A 53 5.32 -15.26 11.56
CA LYS A 53 5.81 -14.52 12.73
C LYS A 53 7.08 -13.73 12.40
N GLU A 54 8.05 -14.36 11.74
CA GLU A 54 9.26 -13.66 11.30
C GLU A 54 8.96 -12.59 10.24
N LEU A 55 7.98 -12.82 9.37
CA LEU A 55 7.51 -11.82 8.42
C LEU A 55 6.88 -10.61 9.12
N GLN A 56 6.08 -10.83 10.17
CA GLN A 56 5.51 -9.73 10.96
C GLN A 56 6.58 -8.88 11.62
N ASP A 57 7.61 -9.49 12.19
CA ASP A 57 8.69 -8.73 12.81
C ASP A 57 9.47 -7.93 11.76
N PHE A 58 9.73 -8.53 10.59
CA PHE A 58 10.34 -7.81 9.47
C PHE A 58 9.47 -6.65 8.95
N LEU A 59 8.15 -6.82 8.89
CA LEU A 59 7.22 -5.74 8.47
C LEU A 59 7.21 -4.57 9.47
N LYS A 60 7.39 -4.83 10.76
CA LYS A 60 7.54 -3.77 11.77
C LYS A 60 8.83 -2.98 11.55
N ASP A 61 9.94 -3.68 11.34
CA ASP A 61 11.24 -3.04 11.06
C ASP A 61 11.15 -2.16 9.79
N MET A 62 10.47 -2.67 8.75
CA MET A 62 10.20 -1.89 7.54
C MET A 62 9.38 -0.64 7.83
N GLN A 63 8.31 -0.77 8.60
CA GLN A 63 7.42 0.34 8.95
C GLN A 63 8.18 1.44 9.69
N GLU A 64 9.04 1.09 10.65
CA GLU A 64 9.86 2.06 11.38
C GLU A 64 10.79 2.84 10.45
N LYS A 65 11.47 2.16 9.51
CA LYS A 65 12.34 2.85 8.55
C LYS A 65 11.56 3.80 7.64
N VAL A 66 10.40 3.36 7.13
CA VAL A 66 9.54 4.20 6.28
C VAL A 66 9.07 5.45 7.03
N GLU A 67 8.61 5.31 8.27
CA GLU A 67 8.18 6.46 9.08
C GLU A 67 9.35 7.43 9.37
N ASN A 68 10.56 6.90 9.59
CA ASN A 68 11.75 7.74 9.79
C ASN A 68 12.10 8.55 8.52
N GLU A 69 12.09 7.93 7.33
CA GLU A 69 12.34 8.68 6.09
C GLU A 69 11.22 9.67 5.76
N LYS A 70 9.97 9.28 5.99
CA LYS A 70 8.82 10.16 5.88
C LYS A 70 9.00 11.41 6.76
N ALA A 71 9.44 11.25 8.01
CA ALA A 71 9.71 12.36 8.92
C ALA A 71 10.81 13.30 8.38
N LYS A 72 11.91 12.73 7.87
CA LYS A 72 13.00 13.52 7.25
C LYS A 72 12.52 14.31 6.02
N VAL A 73 11.65 13.72 5.21
CA VAL A 73 11.06 14.41 4.04
C VAL A 73 10.20 15.59 4.49
N PHE A 74 9.33 15.41 5.48
CA PHE A 74 8.51 16.50 6.02
C PHE A 74 9.35 17.61 6.66
N GLU A 75 10.43 17.25 7.38
CA GLU A 75 11.38 18.22 7.92
C GLU A 75 12.05 19.04 6.81
N LYS A 76 12.51 18.39 5.73
CA LYS A 76 13.14 19.07 4.59
C LYS A 76 12.19 20.00 3.83
N VAL A 77 10.93 19.57 3.65
CA VAL A 77 9.92 20.37 2.93
C VAL A 77 9.37 21.50 3.81
N GLY A 78 9.56 21.43 5.12
CA GLY A 78 9.15 22.48 6.07
C GLY A 78 7.64 22.53 6.30
N ILE A 79 6.94 21.42 6.04
CA ILE A 79 5.50 21.29 6.26
C ILE A 79 5.20 20.11 7.18
N SER A 80 4.18 20.23 8.02
CA SER A 80 3.69 19.10 8.80
C SER A 80 2.91 18.11 7.92
N GLU A 81 2.78 16.87 8.39
CA GLU A 81 1.96 15.87 7.71
C GLU A 81 0.49 16.32 7.59
N ASP A 82 -0.04 17.02 8.59
CA ASP A 82 -1.41 17.54 8.55
C ASP A 82 -1.56 18.65 7.50
N GLN A 83 -0.57 19.55 7.39
CA GLN A 83 -0.55 20.55 6.33
C GLN A 83 -0.46 19.92 4.94
N PHE A 84 0.31 18.85 4.79
CA PHE A 84 0.37 18.10 3.54
C PHE A 84 -0.97 17.41 3.22
N LYS A 85 -1.64 16.83 4.21
CA LYS A 85 -2.97 16.24 4.04
C LYS A 85 -4.02 17.29 3.66
N GLU A 86 -3.97 18.47 4.26
CA GLU A 86 -4.83 19.59 3.87
C GLU A 86 -4.56 20.01 2.42
N PHE A 87 -3.29 20.14 2.05
CA PHE A 87 -2.88 20.46 0.68
C PHE A 87 -3.45 19.46 -0.34
N LEU A 88 -3.32 18.15 -0.06
CA LEU A 88 -3.83 17.09 -0.92
C LEU A 88 -5.37 17.00 -1.00
N ASN A 89 -6.11 17.58 -0.05
CA ASN A 89 -7.57 17.54 -0.03
C ASN A 89 -8.25 18.81 -0.55
N ASP A 90 -7.48 19.83 -0.93
CA ASP A 90 -8.02 21.04 -1.55
C ASP A 90 -7.88 20.96 -3.09
N LYS A 91 -9.03 20.95 -3.78
CA LYS A 91 -9.10 20.95 -5.25
C LYS A 91 -8.34 22.13 -5.86
N ASN A 92 -8.30 23.28 -5.17
CA ASN A 92 -7.70 24.51 -5.72
C ASN A 92 -6.18 24.42 -5.84
N ASN A 93 -5.54 23.45 -5.19
CA ASN A 93 -4.10 23.22 -5.29
C ASN A 93 -3.70 22.44 -6.56
N PHE A 94 -4.66 21.96 -7.34
CA PHE A 94 -4.43 21.10 -8.49
C PHE A 94 -5.17 21.62 -9.72
N SER A 95 -4.70 21.23 -10.91
CA SER A 95 -5.50 21.38 -12.12
C SER A 95 -6.73 20.47 -12.05
N GLU A 96 -7.77 20.75 -12.85
CA GLU A 96 -8.95 19.88 -12.88
C GLU A 96 -8.62 18.46 -13.34
N GLU A 97 -7.66 18.31 -14.26
CA GLU A 97 -7.19 17.03 -14.77
C GLU A 97 -6.45 16.24 -13.68
N ASP A 98 -5.49 16.87 -13.00
CA ASP A 98 -4.72 16.24 -11.92
C ASP A 98 -5.63 15.84 -10.75
N TRP A 99 -6.58 16.71 -10.39
CA TRP A 99 -7.56 16.42 -9.35
C TRP A 99 -8.43 15.21 -9.69
N ALA A 100 -8.94 15.14 -10.92
CA ALA A 100 -9.74 14.02 -11.39
C ALA A 100 -8.95 12.70 -11.33
N ALA A 101 -7.72 12.69 -11.84
CA ALA A 101 -6.84 11.52 -11.84
C ALA A 101 -6.52 11.05 -10.40
N MET A 102 -6.25 11.98 -9.48
CA MET A 102 -6.03 11.64 -8.08
C MET A 102 -7.27 11.04 -7.40
N GLN A 103 -8.47 11.58 -7.66
CA GLN A 103 -9.70 11.02 -7.09
C GLN A 103 -10.01 9.62 -7.64
N GLU A 104 -9.72 9.38 -8.93
CA GLU A 104 -9.86 8.07 -9.54
C GLU A 104 -8.91 7.05 -8.89
N MET A 105 -7.63 7.38 -8.76
CA MET A 105 -6.65 6.52 -8.08
C MET A 105 -7.02 6.27 -6.61
N LYS A 106 -7.49 7.29 -5.90
CA LYS A 106 -7.98 7.16 -4.51
C LYS A 106 -9.16 6.21 -4.40
N THR A 107 -10.05 6.22 -5.40
CA THR A 107 -11.20 5.30 -5.47
C THR A 107 -10.72 3.88 -5.75
N TYR A 108 -9.84 3.70 -6.74
CA TYR A 108 -9.26 2.42 -7.08
C TYR A 108 -8.59 1.76 -5.87
N LEU A 109 -7.74 2.50 -5.14
CA LEU A 109 -7.04 1.99 -3.97
C LEU A 109 -8.01 1.55 -2.86
N LYS A 110 -9.10 2.29 -2.61
CA LYS A 110 -10.13 1.88 -1.64
C LYS A 110 -10.81 0.57 -2.05
N GLU A 111 -11.04 0.37 -3.34
CA GLU A 111 -11.68 -0.84 -3.86
C GLU A 111 -10.74 -2.05 -3.88
N THR A 112 -9.43 -1.85 -4.07
CA THR A 112 -8.43 -2.94 -4.12
C THR A 112 -7.82 -3.29 -2.77
N THR A 113 -7.72 -2.36 -1.82
CA THR A 113 -7.06 -2.61 -0.52
C THR A 113 -8.01 -2.99 0.61
N MET A 114 -9.32 -2.81 0.45
CA MET A 114 -10.29 -3.33 1.42
C MET A 114 -10.49 -4.82 1.17
N PRO A 115 -10.25 -5.70 2.16
CA PRO A 115 -10.66 -7.09 2.04
C PRO A 115 -12.16 -7.09 1.79
N VAL A 116 -12.60 -7.75 0.71
CA VAL A 116 -14.01 -7.93 0.39
C VAL A 116 -14.66 -8.52 1.63
N ALA A 117 -15.31 -7.68 2.44
CA ALA A 117 -16.08 -8.14 3.57
C ALA A 117 -17.05 -9.19 3.02
N PRO A 118 -17.09 -10.41 3.58
CA PRO A 118 -17.87 -11.48 3.00
C PRO A 118 -19.31 -10.99 2.89
N LYS A 119 -19.77 -10.78 1.65
CA LYS A 119 -21.15 -10.40 1.35
C LYS A 119 -22.01 -11.43 2.06
N LYS A 120 -22.66 -11.04 3.17
CA LYS A 120 -23.66 -11.87 3.85
C LYS A 120 -24.75 -12.13 2.81
N ILE A 121 -24.68 -13.28 2.14
CA ILE A 121 -25.71 -13.75 1.23
C ILE A 121 -26.96 -13.91 2.10
N LYS A 122 -27.86 -12.93 2.05
CA LYS A 122 -29.20 -13.07 2.61
C LYS A 122 -29.90 -14.15 1.78
N ARG A 123 -29.83 -15.40 2.25
CA ARG A 123 -30.66 -16.50 1.77
C ARG A 123 -32.12 -16.06 1.85
N LYS A 124 -32.71 -15.71 0.70
CA LYS A 124 -34.17 -15.58 0.58
C LYS A 124 -34.76 -16.95 0.93
N LYS A 125 -35.46 -17.05 2.05
CA LYS A 125 -36.27 -18.22 2.38
C LYS A 125 -37.32 -18.37 1.27
N SER A 126 -37.14 -19.34 0.37
CA SER A 126 -38.18 -19.73 -0.57
C SER A 126 -39.32 -20.35 0.24
N LYS A 127 -40.48 -19.70 0.25
CA LYS A 127 -41.72 -20.30 0.73
C LYS A 127 -42.14 -21.37 -0.29
N THR A 128 -41.68 -22.60 -0.10
CA THR A 128 -42.26 -23.76 -0.80
C THR A 128 -43.65 -23.99 -0.19
N LYS A 129 -44.69 -23.57 -0.92
CA LYS A 129 -46.07 -24.02 -0.68
C LYS A 129 -46.09 -25.52 -0.99
N TRP A 130 -46.28 -26.34 0.04
CA TRP A 130 -46.66 -27.74 -0.13
C TRP A 130 -48.05 -27.76 -0.76
N ILE A 131 -48.13 -28.26 -1.99
CA ILE A 131 -49.41 -28.57 -2.64
C ILE A 131 -49.88 -29.89 -2.05
N GLN A 132 -51.09 -29.88 -1.48
CA GLN A 132 -51.79 -31.07 -1.01
C GLN A 132 -52.17 -31.97 -2.19
N SER A 133 -51.92 -33.27 -2.07
CA SER A 133 -52.72 -34.36 -2.64
C SER A 133 -52.51 -35.59 -1.78
#